data_AF-A0A660MWV8-F1
#
_entry.id   AF-A0A660MWV8-F1
#
_cell.length_a   1.000
_cell.length_b   1.000
_cell.length_c   1.000
_cell.angle_alpha   90.00
_cell.angle_beta   90.00
_cell.angle_gamma   90.00
#
_symmetry.space_group_name_H-M   'P 1'
#
loop_
_entity.id
_entity.type
_entity.pdbx_description
1 polymer ?
#
loop_
_entity_poly.entity_id
_entity_poly.type
_entity_poly.pdbx_seq_one_letter_code
_entity_poly.pdbx_strand_id
1 'polypeptide(L)' 'MKELAGKDIKELIAMRKQARHELFELRMKNSVRALKETHKIGDLRVKIARINTVLHSKVNA' A
#
# COMPACT_ATOMS: atom_id res chain seq x y z
N MET A 1 -12.25 -2.23 -5.23
CA MET A 1 -12.35 -3.01 -3.98
C MET A 1 -12.59 -4.50 -4.22
N LYS A 2 -13.38 -4.90 -5.23
CA LYS A 2 -13.68 -6.32 -5.53
C LYS A 2 -12.44 -7.19 -5.84
N GLU A 3 -11.37 -6.63 -6.41
CA GLU A 3 -10.15 -7.39 -6.76
C GLU A 3 -9.24 -7.75 -5.58
N LEU A 4 -9.36 -7.05 -4.45
CA LEU A 4 -8.56 -7.33 -3.24
C LEU A 4 -9.25 -8.36 -2.33
N ALA A 5 -10.58 -8.49 -2.44
CA ALA A 5 -11.36 -9.43 -1.66
C ALA A 5 -11.13 -10.89 -2.08
N GLY A 6 -10.81 -11.13 -3.36
CA GLY A 6 -10.51 -12.46 -3.88
C GLY A 6 -9.08 -12.97 -3.62
N LYS A 7 -8.18 -12.10 -3.14
CA LYS A 7 -6.78 -12.46 -2.89
C LYS A 7 -6.59 -13.13 -1.55
N ASP A 8 -5.61 -14.02 -1.49
CA ASP A 8 -5.32 -14.78 -0.29
C ASP A 8 -4.67 -13.87 0.77
N ILE A 9 -4.83 -14.19 2.07
CA ILE A 9 -4.33 -13.36 3.17
C ILE A 9 -2.82 -13.16 3.06
N LYS A 10 -2.11 -14.21 2.63
CA LYS A 10 -0.65 -14.18 2.38
C LYS A 10 -0.27 -13.18 1.28
N GLU A 11 -1.04 -13.11 0.20
CA GLU A 11 -0.81 -12.17 -0.89
C GLU A 11 -1.07 -10.72 -0.47
N LEU A 12 -2.10 -10.49 0.35
CA LEU A 12 -2.39 -9.16 0.91
C LEU A 12 -1.25 -8.69 1.82
N ILE A 13 -0.65 -9.59 2.61
CA ILE A 13 0.53 -9.28 3.44
C ILE A 13 1.74 -8.98 2.57
N ALA A 14 1.98 -9.76 1.50
CA ALA A 14 3.06 -9.51 0.56
C ALA A 14 2.92 -8.15 -0.14
N MET A 15 1.72 -7.84 -0.63
CA MET A 15 1.40 -6.54 -1.24
C MET A 15 1.57 -5.38 -0.28
N ARG A 16 1.17 -5.55 0.99
CA ARG A 16 1.41 -4.55 2.04
C ARG A 16 2.90 -4.31 2.25
N LYS A 17 3.72 -5.37 2.26
CA LYS A 17 5.17 -5.27 2.47
C LYS A 17 5.86 -4.55 1.30
N GLN A 18 5.49 -4.90 0.06
CA GLN A 18 5.98 -4.23 -1.15
C GLN A 18 5.59 -2.75 -1.17
N ALA A 19 4.31 -2.42 -0.94
CA ALA A 19 3.84 -1.04 -0.91
C ALA A 19 4.53 -0.21 0.20
N ARG A 20 4.85 -0.83 1.34
CA ARG A 20 5.60 -0.13 2.41
C ARG A 20 7.03 0.18 1.98
N HIS A 21 7.67 -0.71 1.22
CA HIS A 21 9.02 -0.50 0.70
C HIS A 21 9.04 0.60 -0.38
N GLU A 22 8.12 0.54 -1.33
CA GLU A 22 7.91 1.61 -2.34
C GLU A 22 7.65 2.97 -1.67
N LEU A 23 6.85 3.01 -0.60
CA LEU A 23 6.59 4.23 0.15
C LEU A 23 7.86 4.77 0.83
N PHE A 24 8.72 3.89 1.34
CA PHE A 24 10.01 4.29 1.92
C PHE A 24 10.94 4.89 0.85
N GLU A 25 11.06 4.24 -0.31
CA GLU A 25 11.84 4.75 -1.43
C GLU A 25 11.32 6.09 -1.94
N LEU A 26 10.01 6.24 -2.09
CA LEU A 26 9.39 7.50 -2.53
C LEU A 26 9.61 8.60 -1.49
N ARG A 27 9.55 8.30 -0.19
CA ARG A 27 9.88 9.27 0.87
C ARG A 27 11.35 9.68 0.83
N MET A 28 12.26 8.74 0.58
CA MET A 28 13.68 9.03 0.38
C MET A 28 13.92 9.90 -0.87
N LYS A 29 13.34 9.54 -2.02
CA LYS A 29 13.44 10.33 -3.26
C LYS A 29 12.83 11.73 -3.08
N ASN A 30 11.77 11.84 -2.29
CA ASN A 30 11.16 13.12 -1.95
C ASN A 30 12.02 13.96 -0.98
N SER A 31 12.71 13.33 -0.02
CA SER A 31 13.59 14.06 0.92
C SER A 31 14.79 14.70 0.21
N VAL A 32 15.31 14.06 -0.83
CA VAL A 32 16.35 14.63 -1.71
C VAL A 32 15.78 15.59 -2.77
N ARG A 33 14.50 16.00 -2.65
CA ARG A 33 13.77 16.87 -3.59
C ARG A 33 13.78 16.40 -5.06
N ALA A 34 14.05 15.12 -5.30
CA ALA A 34 14.14 14.55 -6.64
C ALA A 34 12.79 14.00 -7.15
N LEU A 35 11.74 14.03 -6.34
CA LEU A 35 10.45 13.45 -6.70
C LEU A 35 9.52 14.49 -7.33
N LYS A 36 9.36 14.43 -8.65
CA LYS A 36 8.37 15.26 -9.40
C LYS A 36 6.91 14.83 -9.14
N GLU A 37 6.69 13.57 -8.77
CA GLU A 37 5.36 12.95 -8.65
C GLU A 37 4.99 12.69 -7.19
N THR A 38 4.82 13.76 -6.41
CA THR A 38 4.48 13.70 -4.98
C THR A 38 3.12 13.04 -4.69
N HIS A 39 2.20 13.07 -5.66
CA HIS A 39 0.88 12.44 -5.57
C HIS A 39 0.96 10.92 -5.36
N LYS A 40 2.00 10.25 -5.90
CA LYS A 40 2.21 8.80 -5.74
C LYS A 40 2.35 8.38 -4.28
N ILE A 41 2.86 9.26 -3.42
CA ILE A 41 2.95 8.99 -1.97
C ILE A 41 1.55 8.91 -1.36
N GLY A 42 0.65 9.82 -1.75
CA GLY A 42 -0.74 9.82 -1.32
C GLY A 42 -1.47 8.57 -1.79
N ASP A 43 -1.33 8.23 -3.07
CA ASP A 43 -1.96 7.04 -3.67
C ASP A 43 -1.49 5.75 -3.00
N LEU A 44 -0.19 5.63 -2.70
CA LEU A 44 0.35 4.48 -1.98
C LEU A 44 -0.19 4.37 -0.55
N ARG A 45 -0.33 5.49 0.17
CA ARG A 45 -0.94 5.49 1.51
C ARG A 45 -2.38 4.99 1.47
N VAL A 46 -3.16 5.46 0.50
CA VAL A 46 -4.55 5.01 0.30
C VAL A 46 -4.59 3.53 -0.08
N LYS A 47 -3.66 3.06 -0.92
CA LYS A 47 -3.54 1.64 -1.29
C LYS A 47 -3.25 0.75 -0.06
N ILE A 48 -2.33 1.16 0.82
CA ILE A 48 -2.03 0.46 2.08
C ILE A 48 -3.26 0.44 3.00
N ALA A 49 -3.94 1.58 3.14
CA ALA A 49 -5.15 1.67 3.96
C ALA A 49 -6.23 0.69 3.46
N ARG A 50 -6.47 0.64 2.15
CA ARG A 50 -7.42 -0.30 1.53
C ARG A 50 -7.04 -1.77 1.78
N ILE A 51 -5.75 -2.12 1.69
CA ILE A 51 -5.26 -3.47 1.99
C ILE A 51 -5.54 -3.83 3.46
N ASN A 52 -5.26 -2.90 4.39
CA ASN A 52 -5.53 -3.11 5.81
C ASN A 52 -7.03 -3.28 6.09
N THR A 53 -7.90 -2.50 5.43
CA THR A 53 -9.35 -2.66 5.56
C THR A 53 -9.80 -4.05 5.11
N VAL A 54 -9.32 -4.54 3.96
CA VAL A 54 -9.66 -5.88 3.48
C VAL A 54 -9.12 -6.98 4.41
N LEU A 55 -7.90 -6.83 4.91
CA LEU A 55 -7.34 -7.75 5.91
C LEU A 55 -8.18 -7.80 7.17
N HIS A 56 -8.57 -6.64 7.69
CA HIS A 56 -9.43 -6.56 8.88
C HIS A 56 -10.81 -7.16 8.63
N SER A 57 -11.40 -6.90 7.46
CA SER A 57 -12.65 -7.52 7.03
C SER A 57 -12.54 -9.04 6.91
N LYS A 58 -11.40 -9.60 6.47
CA LYS A 58 -11.19 -11.06 6.38
C LYS A 58 -10.90 -11.72 7.73
N VAL A 59 -10.35 -10.99 8.70
CA VAL A 59 -10.07 -11.51 10.05
C VAL A 59 -11.32 -11.48 10.92
N ASN A 60 -12.19 -10.49 10.73
CA ASN A 60 -13.45 -10.34 11.49
C ASN A 60 -14.70 -10.89 10.78
N ALA A 61 -14.57 -11.45 9.57
CA ALA A 61 -15.66 -12.15 8.87
C ALA A 61 -15.55 -13.66 9.10
#